data_AF-A0A1G8I9W4-F1
#
_entry.id   AF-A0A1G8I9W4-F1
#
_cell.length_a   1.000
_cell.length_b   1.000
_cell.length_c   1.000
_cell.angle_alpha   90.00
_cell.angle_beta   90.00
_cell.angle_gamma   90.00
#
_symmetry.space_group_name_H-M   'P 1'
#
loop_
_entity.id
_entity.type
_entity.pdbx_description
1 polymer ?
#
loop_
_entity_poly.entity_id
_entity_poly.type
_entity_poly.pdbx_seq_one_letter_code
_entity_poly.pdbx_strand_id
1 'polypeptide(L)'
;MNRNDIEQALRDYFWMPKEVARLKQLMDADEIETNVTAQYGMEATLPKAKGQNADKIGKEVARQVDRRQRQIDKLQKKIDFVENGVNKLNNDLERTIMFCMMDGLTQVGISQHLGISEGKVSSMKDSIIHKLYRLQFEGNEQNEGNKEKCVNHAG
;
A
#
# COMPACT_ATOMS: atom_id res chain seq x y z
N MET A 1 -10.24 -2.74 -8.57
CA MET A 1 -10.25 -1.27 -8.54
C MET A 1 -10.87 -0.76 -9.83
N ASN A 2 -11.62 0.34 -9.78
CA ASN A 2 -12.08 1.00 -11.00
C ASN A 2 -10.96 1.90 -11.57
N ARG A 3 -11.13 2.50 -12.76
CA ARG A 3 -10.10 3.36 -13.39
C ARG A 3 -9.77 4.60 -12.55
N ASN A 4 -10.76 5.22 -11.93
CA ASN A 4 -10.57 6.40 -11.09
C ASN A 4 -9.80 6.07 -9.81
N ASP A 5 -10.06 4.90 -9.22
CA ASP A 5 -9.32 4.40 -8.05
C ASP A 5 -7.84 4.19 -8.38
N ILE A 6 -7.53 3.77 -9.61
CA ILE A 6 -6.15 3.59 -10.09
C ILE A 6 -5.47 4.95 -10.25
N GLU A 7 -6.13 5.92 -10.89
CA GLU A 7 -5.57 7.28 -10.99
C GLU A 7 -5.30 7.87 -9.60
N GLN A 8 -6.25 7.72 -8.69
CA GLN A 8 -6.12 8.19 -7.33
C GLN A 8 -4.98 7.49 -6.59
N ALA A 9 -4.86 6.16 -6.74
CA ALA A 9 -3.76 5.40 -6.13
C ALA A 9 -2.38 5.81 -6.67
N LEU A 10 -2.26 6.16 -7.95
CA LEU A 10 -1.01 6.69 -8.51
C LEU A 10 -0.62 8.02 -7.88
N ARG A 11 -1.58 8.94 -7.74
CA ARG A 11 -1.34 10.26 -7.12
C ARG A 11 -1.04 10.17 -5.63
N ASP A 12 -1.78 9.30 -4.93
CA ASP A 12 -1.63 9.11 -3.49
C ASP A 12 -0.36 8.34 -3.13
N TYR A 13 0.25 7.66 -4.10
CA TYR A 13 1.44 6.85 -3.86
C TYR A 13 2.55 7.65 -3.15
N PHE A 14 2.71 8.94 -3.44
CA PHE A 14 3.72 9.78 -2.79
C PHE A 14 3.69 9.75 -1.24
N TRP A 15 2.51 9.62 -0.64
CA TRP A 15 2.35 9.62 0.82
C TRP A 15 2.10 8.21 1.39
N MET A 16 1.57 7.26 0.62
CA MET A 16 1.17 5.95 1.14
C MET A 16 2.31 5.18 1.83
N PRO A 17 3.53 5.03 1.27
CA PRO A 17 4.64 4.34 1.92
C PRO A 17 5.08 5.02 3.22
N LYS A 18 5.06 6.36 3.26
CA LYS A 18 5.40 7.14 4.46
C LYS A 18 4.39 6.88 5.57
N GLU A 19 3.11 6.80 5.22
CA GLU A 19 2.05 6.51 6.19
C GLU A 19 2.13 5.06 6.69
N VAL A 20 2.41 4.09 5.82
CA VAL A 20 2.66 2.71 6.23
C VAL A 20 3.82 2.63 7.21
N ALA A 21 4.93 3.32 6.94
CA ALA A 21 6.07 3.37 7.84
C ALA A 21 5.70 3.99 9.20
N ARG A 22 4.97 5.11 9.20
CA ARG A 22 4.50 5.78 10.43
C ARG A 22 3.57 4.89 11.25
N LEU A 23 2.62 4.19 10.60
CA LEU A 23 1.69 3.31 11.29
C LEU A 23 2.41 2.09 11.89
N LYS A 24 3.39 1.51 11.19
CA LYS A 24 4.23 0.43 11.73
C LYS A 24 5.02 0.88 12.96
N GLN A 25 5.68 2.03 12.89
CA GLN A 25 6.40 2.60 14.04
C GLN A 25 5.51 2.82 15.26
N LEU A 26 4.26 3.25 15.05
CA LEU A 26 3.31 3.43 16.15
C LEU A 26 2.86 2.11 16.76
N MET A 27 2.74 1.05 15.96
CA MET A 27 2.43 -0.28 16.47
C MET A 27 3.59 -0.85 17.29
N ASP A 28 4.82 -0.68 16.81
CA ASP A 28 6.02 -1.09 17.54
C ASP A 28 6.15 -0.34 18.88
N ALA A 29 5.82 0.96 18.90
CA ALA A 29 5.81 1.76 20.12
C ALA A 29 4.70 1.33 21.11
N ASP A 30 3.48 1.08 20.63
CA ASP A 30 2.36 0.58 21.46
C ASP A 30 2.73 -0.79 22.10
N GLU A 31 3.45 -1.66 21.39
CA GLU A 31 3.97 -2.94 21.91
C GLU A 31 5.06 -2.74 22.98
N ILE A 32 5.94 -1.76 22.82
CA ILE A 32 6.96 -1.43 23.82
C ILE A 32 6.30 -0.85 25.08
N GLU A 33 5.36 0.09 24.95
CA GLU A 33 4.68 0.71 26.09
C GLU A 33 3.84 -0.27 26.90
N THR A 34 3.18 -1.23 26.24
CA THR A 34 2.45 -2.32 26.93
C THR A 34 3.38 -3.28 27.67
N ASN A 35 4.55 -3.61 27.11
CA ASN A 35 5.57 -4.41 27.80
C ASN A 35 6.22 -3.66 28.97
N VAL A 36 6.49 -2.36 28.79
CA VAL A 36 7.09 -1.48 29.79
C VAL A 36 6.11 -1.24 30.95
N THR A 37 4.84 -0.91 30.68
CA THR A 37 3.82 -0.75 31.74
C THR A 37 3.49 -2.07 32.46
N ALA A 38 3.61 -3.22 31.80
CA ALA A 38 3.52 -4.52 32.45
C ALA A 38 4.70 -4.79 33.40
N GLN A 39 5.91 -4.31 33.06
CA GLN A 39 7.11 -4.50 33.88
C GLN A 39 7.18 -3.52 35.07
N TYR A 40 6.62 -2.30 34.94
CA TYR A 40 6.53 -1.33 36.04
C TYR A 40 5.33 -1.52 36.97
N GLY A 41 4.46 -2.51 36.71
CA GLY A 41 3.23 -2.76 37.46
C GLY A 41 3.36 -3.65 38.72
N MET A 42 4.51 -4.27 38.98
CA MET A 42 4.65 -5.22 40.09
C MET A 42 5.27 -4.63 41.37
N GLU A 43 5.87 -3.43 41.33
CA GLU A 43 6.59 -2.86 42.49
C GLU A 43 6.17 -1.42 42.89
N ALA A 44 5.14 -0.83 42.28
CA ALA A 44 4.57 0.43 42.74
C ALA A 44 3.55 0.23 43.89
N THR A 45 4.08 -0.09 45.07
CA THR A 45 3.62 0.30 46.41
C THR A 45 2.16 0.85 46.57
N LEU A 46 1.22 -0.01 47.02
CA LEU A 46 -0.10 0.28 47.70
C LEU A 46 -1.28 0.91 46.90
N PRO A 47 -2.56 0.74 47.35
CA PRO A 47 -3.30 -0.46 47.73
C PRO A 47 -4.54 -0.70 46.80
N LYS A 48 -5.10 -1.91 46.88
CA LYS A 48 -6.18 -2.49 46.03
C LYS A 48 -7.33 -1.53 45.67
N ALA A 49 -7.34 -1.00 44.45
CA ALA A 49 -8.53 -0.47 43.79
C ALA A 49 -9.07 -1.48 42.77
N LYS A 50 -10.37 -1.76 42.87
CA LYS A 50 -11.11 -2.84 42.22
C LYS A 50 -10.97 -2.84 40.69
N GLY A 51 -10.70 -4.04 40.16
CA GLY A 51 -10.65 -4.33 38.73
C GLY A 51 -11.98 -4.09 38.02
N GLN A 52 -11.99 -3.07 37.17
CA GLN A 52 -12.88 -2.92 36.01
C GLN A 52 -12.22 -2.07 34.89
N ASN A 53 -11.23 -1.23 35.22
CA ASN A 53 -10.61 -0.32 34.25
C ASN A 53 -9.46 -0.94 33.44
N ALA A 54 -8.68 -1.87 34.02
CA ALA A 54 -7.56 -2.50 33.31
C ALA A 54 -8.02 -3.27 32.04
N ASP A 55 -9.15 -3.99 32.14
CA ASP A 55 -9.72 -4.77 31.04
C ASP A 55 -10.34 -3.89 29.94
N LYS A 56 -10.81 -2.67 30.27
CA LYS A 56 -11.30 -1.69 29.29
C LYS A 56 -10.18 -1.02 28.51
N ILE A 57 -9.07 -0.70 29.19
CA ILE A 57 -7.90 -0.07 28.57
C ILE A 57 -7.24 -1.05 27.60
N GLY A 58 -7.01 -2.30 28.00
CA GLY A 58 -6.45 -3.33 27.11
C GLY A 58 -7.31 -3.61 25.87
N LYS A 59 -8.64 -3.64 26.03
CA LYS A 59 -9.57 -3.80 24.89
C LYS A 59 -9.55 -2.62 23.92
N GLU A 60 -9.35 -1.39 24.38
CA GLU A 60 -9.27 -0.23 23.49
C GLU A 60 -7.95 -0.17 22.73
N VAL A 61 -6.82 -0.49 23.39
CA VAL A 61 -5.52 -0.60 22.73
C VAL A 61 -5.55 -1.65 21.62
N ALA A 62 -6.08 -2.85 21.91
CA ALA A 62 -6.24 -3.92 20.91
C ALA A 62 -7.08 -3.46 19.70
N ARG A 63 -8.19 -2.75 19.94
CA ARG A 63 -9.02 -2.19 18.86
C ARG A 63 -8.29 -1.15 18.03
N GLN A 64 -7.44 -0.34 18.65
CA GLN A 64 -6.65 0.67 17.95
C GLN A 64 -5.59 0.03 17.08
N VAL A 65 -4.90 -0.99 17.57
CA VAL A 65 -3.97 -1.83 16.80
C VAL A 65 -4.66 -2.47 15.60
N ASP A 66 -5.83 -3.11 15.80
CA ASP A 66 -6.62 -3.70 14.72
C ASP A 66 -7.01 -2.69 13.63
N ARG A 67 -7.39 -1.46 14.03
CA ARG A 67 -7.74 -0.39 13.10
C ARG A 67 -6.52 0.05 12.26
N ARG A 68 -5.36 0.22 12.91
CA ARG A 68 -4.10 0.58 12.23
C ARG A 68 -3.67 -0.53 11.27
N GLN A 69 -3.72 -1.79 11.70
CA GLN A 69 -3.36 -2.93 10.85
C GLN A 69 -4.24 -3.01 9.60
N ARG A 70 -5.56 -2.88 9.74
CA ARG A 70 -6.48 -2.85 8.58
C ARG A 70 -6.18 -1.69 7.63
N GLN A 71 -5.72 -0.56 8.14
CA GLN A 71 -5.33 0.59 7.32
C GLN A 71 -4.02 0.31 6.59
N ILE A 72 -3.01 -0.26 7.27
CA ILE A 72 -1.76 -0.71 6.66
C ILE A 72 -2.05 -1.69 5.52
N ASP A 73 -2.85 -2.73 5.76
CA ASP A 73 -3.17 -3.74 4.74
C ASP A 73 -3.83 -3.13 3.50
N LYS A 74 -4.70 -2.13 3.68
CA LYS A 74 -5.34 -1.41 2.58
C LYS A 74 -4.35 -0.58 1.78
N LEU A 75 -3.44 0.12 2.45
CA LEU A 75 -2.41 0.94 1.81
C LEU A 75 -1.40 0.06 1.08
N GLN A 76 -0.93 -1.01 1.73
CA GLN A 76 0.02 -1.95 1.15
C GLN A 76 -0.53 -2.58 -0.13
N LYS A 77 -1.78 -3.05 -0.14
CA LYS A 77 -2.43 -3.57 -1.37
C LYS A 77 -2.42 -2.57 -2.53
N LYS A 78 -2.59 -1.28 -2.24
CA LYS A 78 -2.54 -0.22 -3.27
C LYS A 78 -1.12 0.03 -3.74
N ILE A 79 -0.16 0.10 -2.81
CA ILE A 79 1.28 0.26 -3.09
C ILE A 79 1.74 -0.89 -3.99
N ASP A 80 1.49 -2.14 -3.57
CA ASP A 80 1.88 -3.33 -4.31
C ASP A 80 1.26 -3.35 -5.72
N PHE A 81 0.01 -2.92 -5.86
CA PHE A 81 -0.65 -2.82 -7.17
C PHE A 81 0.07 -1.81 -8.07
N VAL A 82 0.40 -0.63 -7.56
CA VAL A 82 1.10 0.43 -8.32
C VAL A 82 2.50 -0.05 -8.71
N GLU A 83 3.28 -0.60 -7.78
CA GLU A 83 4.65 -1.06 -8.02
C GLU A 83 4.71 -2.21 -9.04
N ASN A 84 3.81 -3.20 -8.91
CA ASN A 84 3.70 -4.28 -9.89
C ASN A 84 3.30 -3.75 -11.28
N GLY A 85 2.52 -2.67 -11.31
CA GLY A 85 2.16 -1.96 -12.54
C GLY A 85 3.37 -1.40 -13.29
N VAL A 86 4.30 -0.77 -12.58
CA VAL A 86 5.52 -0.18 -13.16
C VAL A 86 6.31 -1.22 -13.95
N ASN A 87 6.47 -2.42 -13.38
CA ASN A 87 7.26 -3.49 -13.98
C ASN A 87 6.68 -4.03 -15.29
N LYS A 88 5.37 -3.86 -15.51
CA LYS A 88 4.67 -4.36 -16.70
C LYS A 88 4.56 -3.33 -17.82
N LEU A 89 4.99 -2.09 -17.59
CA LEU A 89 5.08 -1.08 -18.66
C LEU A 89 6.38 -1.27 -19.45
N ASN A 90 6.25 -1.56 -20.75
CA ASN A 90 7.37 -1.78 -21.67
C ASN A 90 7.92 -0.49 -22.29
N ASN A 91 7.24 0.65 -22.12
CA ASN A 91 7.64 1.92 -22.71
C ASN A 91 8.31 2.80 -21.64
N ASP A 92 9.56 3.19 -21.89
CA ASP A 92 10.35 4.01 -20.97
C ASP A 92 9.71 5.38 -20.67
N LEU A 93 9.06 5.99 -21.67
CA LEU A 93 8.40 7.28 -21.47
C LEU A 93 7.17 7.15 -20.59
N GLU A 94 6.37 6.10 -20.78
CA GLU A 94 5.21 5.83 -19.91
C GLU A 94 5.65 5.50 -18.49
N ARG A 95 6.72 4.72 -18.33
CA ARG A 95 7.31 4.41 -17.03
C ARG A 95 7.81 5.68 -16.32
N THR A 96 8.46 6.58 -17.05
CA THR A 96 8.94 7.86 -16.52
C THR A 96 7.78 8.73 -16.05
N ILE A 97 6.70 8.82 -16.82
CA ILE A 97 5.49 9.57 -16.43
C ILE A 97 4.85 8.96 -15.20
N MET A 98 4.77 7.63 -15.14
CA MET A 98 4.24 6.93 -13.97
C MET A 98 5.07 7.22 -12.72
N PHE A 99 6.41 7.21 -12.81
CA PHE A 99 7.28 7.62 -11.71
C PHE A 99 7.04 9.07 -11.29
N CYS A 100 6.95 10.00 -12.24
CA CYS A 100 6.66 11.39 -11.90
C CYS A 100 5.31 11.55 -11.18
N MET A 101 4.29 10.79 -11.57
CA MET A 101 3.00 10.78 -10.86
C MET A 101 3.14 10.21 -9.45
N MET A 102 3.92 9.14 -9.28
CA MET A 102 4.22 8.53 -7.98
C MET A 102 5.01 9.47 -7.06
N ASP A 103 5.84 10.34 -7.63
CA ASP A 103 6.56 11.40 -6.93
C ASP A 103 5.67 12.59 -6.56
N GLY A 104 4.40 12.59 -7.00
CA GLY A 104 3.42 13.63 -6.71
C GLY A 104 3.48 14.84 -7.64
N LEU A 105 4.16 14.75 -8.80
CA LEU A 105 4.18 15.83 -9.79
C LEU A 105 2.79 16.00 -10.44
N THR A 106 2.40 17.26 -10.64
CA THR A 106 1.18 17.60 -11.39
C THR A 106 1.39 17.34 -12.88
N GLN A 107 0.31 17.25 -13.67
CA GLN A 107 0.43 17.09 -15.12
C GLN A 107 1.25 18.21 -15.77
N VAL A 108 1.11 19.44 -15.26
CA VAL A 108 1.92 20.60 -15.66
C VAL A 108 3.38 20.43 -15.22
N GLY A 109 3.64 19.94 -14.01
CA GLY A 109 4.99 19.64 -13.55
C GLY A 109 5.68 18.58 -14.41
N ILE A 110 4.94 17.53 -14.80
CA ILE A 110 5.42 16.47 -15.70
C ILE A 110 5.70 17.01 -17.09
N SER A 111 4.80 17.84 -17.64
CA SER A 111 4.96 18.42 -18.98
C SER A 111 6.22 19.29 -19.06
N GLN A 112 6.46 20.11 -18.04
CA GLN A 112 7.65 20.94 -17.89
C GLN A 112 8.92 20.10 -17.68
N HIS A 113 8.87 19.08 -16.82
CA HIS A 113 10.00 18.20 -16.53
C HIS A 113 10.46 17.42 -17.76
N LEU A 114 9.52 16.93 -18.58
CA LEU A 114 9.80 16.10 -19.75
C LEU A 114 9.89 16.88 -21.06
N GLY A 115 9.57 18.17 -21.07
CA GLY A 115 9.57 19.01 -22.27
C GLY A 115 8.53 18.58 -23.33
N ILE A 116 7.36 18.10 -22.89
CA ILE A 116 6.26 17.64 -23.77
C ILE A 116 4.97 18.40 -23.48
N SER A 117 4.01 18.38 -24.40
CA SER A 117 2.72 19.04 -24.18
C SER A 117 1.89 18.34 -23.08
N GLU A 118 1.10 19.12 -22.35
CA GLU A 118 0.17 18.61 -21.32
C GLU A 118 -0.84 17.61 -21.90
N GLY A 119 -1.31 17.85 -23.13
CA GLY A 119 -2.18 16.89 -23.84
C GLY A 119 -1.51 15.53 -24.03
N LYS A 120 -0.22 15.51 -24.38
CA LYS A 120 0.54 14.26 -24.52
C LYS A 120 0.69 13.55 -23.17
N VAL A 121 0.95 14.30 -22.09
CA VAL A 121 0.98 13.76 -20.72
C VAL A 121 -0.37 13.15 -20.36
N SER A 122 -1.48 13.85 -20.62
CA SER A 122 -2.82 13.35 -20.32
C SER A 122 -3.15 12.07 -21.09
N SER A 123 -2.87 12.02 -22.40
CA SER A 123 -3.09 10.82 -23.20
C SER A 123 -2.24 9.64 -22.74
N MET A 124 -0.97 9.88 -22.37
CA MET A 124 -0.10 8.83 -21.85
C MET A 124 -0.54 8.37 -20.46
N LYS A 125 -0.98 9.27 -19.58
CA LYS A 125 -1.61 8.93 -18.30
C LYS A 125 -2.80 8.00 -18.51
N ASP A 126 -3.70 8.34 -19.43
CA ASP A 126 -4.89 7.53 -19.70
C ASP A 126 -4.52 6.15 -20.27
N SER A 127 -3.49 6.08 -21.14
CA SER A 127 -2.90 4.82 -21.62
C SER A 127 -2.37 3.98 -20.46
N ILE A 128 -1.62 4.57 -19.53
CA ILE A 128 -1.08 3.88 -18.34
C ILE A 128 -2.23 3.32 -17.50
N ILE A 129 -3.24 4.14 -17.16
CA ILE A 129 -4.40 3.72 -16.37
C ILE A 129 -5.13 2.56 -17.07
N HIS A 130 -5.28 2.64 -18.40
CA HIS A 130 -5.92 1.57 -19.18
C HIS A 130 -5.14 0.26 -19.12
N LYS A 131 -3.81 0.30 -19.23
CA LYS A 131 -2.94 -0.88 -19.10
C LYS A 131 -3.03 -1.47 -17.70
N LEU A 132 -2.90 -0.65 -16.65
CA LEU A 132 -3.03 -1.09 -15.25
C LEU A 132 -4.40 -1.72 -14.98
N TYR A 133 -5.47 -1.13 -15.51
CA TYR A 133 -6.81 -1.67 -15.39
C TYR A 133 -6.93 -3.06 -16.05
N ARG A 134 -6.35 -3.23 -17.25
CA ARG A 134 -6.33 -4.53 -17.96
C ARG A 134 -5.55 -5.59 -17.18
N LEU A 135 -4.39 -5.22 -16.65
CA LEU A 135 -3.53 -6.09 -15.84
C LEU A 135 -4.22 -6.66 -14.60
N GLN A 136 -5.24 -5.98 -14.08
CA GLN A 136 -6.06 -6.47 -12.97
C GLN A 136 -6.85 -7.74 -13.32
N PHE A 137 -7.20 -7.93 -14.59
CA PHE A 137 -8.01 -9.07 -15.06
C PHE A 137 -7.16 -10.20 -15.66
N GLU A 138 -5.95 -9.89 -16.15
CA GLU A 138 -5.05 -10.88 -16.77
C GLU A 138 -4.42 -11.85 -15.76
N GLY A 139 -4.53 -11.59 -14.45
CA GLY A 139 -4.06 -12.48 -13.39
C GLY A 139 -4.82 -13.81 -13.25
N ASN A 140 -5.92 -14.02 -14.00
CA ASN A 140 -6.73 -15.24 -13.92
C ASN A 140 -6.46 -16.28 -15.01
N GLU A 141 -5.74 -15.97 -16.10
CA GLU A 141 -5.61 -16.90 -17.25
C GLU A 141 -4.26 -17.65 -17.32
N GLN A 142 -3.24 -17.25 -16.55
CA GLN A 142 -1.91 -17.89 -16.65
C GLN A 142 -1.72 -19.12 -15.74
N ASN A 143 -2.76 -19.56 -15.02
CA ASN A 143 -2.68 -20.71 -14.11
C ASN A 143 -3.16 -22.05 -14.73
N GLU A 144 -3.74 -22.04 -15.93
CA GLU A 144 -4.16 -23.29 -16.61
C GLU A 144 -3.14 -23.79 -17.65
N GLY A 145 -2.36 -22.91 -18.28
CA GLY A 145 -1.40 -23.30 -19.32
C GLY A 145 -0.11 -23.97 -18.85
N ASN A 146 0.17 -24.00 -17.54
CA ASN A 146 1.41 -24.60 -17.00
C ASN A 146 1.20 -25.99 -16.37
N LYS A 147 -0.03 -26.51 -16.31
CA LYS A 147 -0.30 -27.89 -15.84
C LYS A 147 -0.16 -28.92 -16.97
N GLU A 148 -0.31 -28.55 -18.23
CA GLU A 148 -0.22 -29.48 -19.35
C GLU A 148 1.22 -29.75 -19.84
N LYS A 149 2.19 -28.88 -19.52
CA LYS A 149 3.58 -29.08 -19.95
C LYS A 149 4.37 -30.05 -19.06
N CYS A 150 3.93 -30.33 -17.84
CA CYS A 150 4.64 -31.24 -16.92
C CYS A 150 4.24 -32.71 -17.05
N VAL A 151 3.21 -33.05 -17.83
CA VAL A 151 2.75 -34.45 -17.99
C VAL A 151 3.36 -35.13 -19.22
N ASN A 152 3.81 -34.38 -20.21
CA ASN A 152 4.23 -34.91 -21.52
C ASN A 152 5.74 -35.18 -21.66
N HIS A 153 6.49 -35.33 -20.55
CA HIS A 153 7.93 -35.65 -20.60
C HIS A 153 8.33 -36.86 -19.75
N ALA A 154 7.36 -37.69 -19.34
CA ALA A 154 7.59 -38.96 -18.65
C ALA A 154 7.13 -40.15 -19.51
N GLY A 155 7.48 -40.14 -20.80
CA GLY A 155 7.26 -41.23 -21.76
C GLY A 155 8.58 -41.79 -22.27
#